data_AF-A0A6B9YYJ9-F1
#
_entry.id   AF-A0A6B9YYJ9-F1
#
_cell.length_a   1.000
_cell.length_b   1.000
_cell.length_c   1.000
_cell.angle_alpha   90.00
_cell.angle_beta   90.00
_cell.angle_gamma   90.00
#
_symmetry.space_group_name_H-M   'P 1'
#
loop_
_entity.id
_entity.type
_entity.pdbx_description
1 polymer ?
#
loop_
_entity_poly.entity_id
_entity_poly.type
_entity_poly.pdbx_seq_one_letter_code
_entity_poly.pdbx_strand_id
1 'polypeptide(L)'
;MDNLRGSLHAKVHKWADAIGFRLNASQTSGKSKVTTNHYFFETFNFFEKWKDNDTARAKFLCFDTYGEKVSVKTLLDLQTAFFDNISQLK
;
A
#
# COMPACT_ATOMS: atom_id res chain seq x y z
N MET A 1 0.05 -22.24 14.25
CA MET A 1 -0.07 -20.80 14.47
C MET A 1 1.35 -20.25 14.53
N ASP A 2 1.90 -19.81 13.40
CA ASP A 2 3.26 -19.26 13.34
C ASP A 2 3.32 -18.27 12.17
N ASN A 3 4.16 -17.24 12.31
CA ASN A 3 4.41 -16.13 11.36
C ASN A 3 3.86 -14.74 11.73
N LEU A 4 3.77 -14.40 13.02
CA LEU A 4 3.67 -12.99 13.47
C LEU A 4 4.90 -12.13 13.07
N ARG A 5 5.95 -12.75 12.53
CA ARG A 5 7.08 -12.11 11.82
C ARG A 5 6.86 -11.97 10.30
N GLY A 6 5.61 -11.93 9.83
CA GLY A 6 5.29 -11.63 8.44
C GLY A 6 5.94 -10.31 7.99
N SER A 7 6.50 -10.29 6.78
CA SER A 7 7.07 -9.10 6.16
C SER A 7 6.05 -7.94 6.17
N LEU A 8 6.53 -6.69 6.09
CA LEU A 8 5.66 -5.52 5.98
C LEU A 8 4.62 -5.71 4.86
N HIS A 9 5.05 -6.30 3.75
CA HIS A 9 4.19 -6.70 2.65
C HIS A 9 3.01 -7.58 3.11
N ALA A 10 3.26 -8.70 3.80
CA ALA A 10 2.20 -9.58 4.27
C ALA A 10 1.22 -8.86 5.23
N LYS A 11 1.74 -7.96 6.08
CA LYS A 11 0.92 -7.17 7.01
C LYS A 11 0.03 -6.17 6.28
N VAL A 12 0.58 -5.45 5.30
CA VAL A 12 -0.16 -4.47 4.49
C VAL A 12 -1.24 -5.18 3.68
N HIS A 13 -0.93 -6.28 3.00
CA HIS A 13 -1.92 -7.04 2.22
C HIS A 13 -3.04 -7.59 3.09
N LYS A 14 -2.71 -8.23 4.22
CA LYS A 14 -3.72 -8.74 5.15
C LYS A 14 -4.65 -7.64 5.69
N TRP A 15 -4.09 -6.47 5.99
CA TRP A 15 -4.89 -5.34 6.44
C TRP A 15 -5.74 -4.75 5.30
N ALA A 16 -5.15 -4.58 4.12
CA ALA A 16 -5.84 -4.09 2.92
C ALA A 16 -7.04 -4.98 2.56
N ASP A 17 -6.85 -6.31 2.58
CA ASP A 17 -7.93 -7.28 2.37
C ASP A 17 -9.02 -7.19 3.45
N ALA A 18 -8.65 -6.97 4.71
CA ALA A 18 -9.60 -6.85 5.82
C ALA A 18 -10.44 -5.57 5.75
N ILE A 19 -9.87 -4.47 5.26
CA ILE A 19 -10.59 -3.21 5.01
C ILE A 19 -11.43 -3.30 3.72
N GLY A 20 -11.00 -4.10 2.75
CA GLY A 20 -11.69 -4.29 1.47
C GLY A 20 -11.08 -3.51 0.31
N PHE A 21 -9.81 -3.15 0.40
CA PHE A 21 -9.06 -2.58 -0.74
C PHE A 21 -9.09 -3.52 -1.92
N ARG A 22 -9.20 -2.96 -3.12
CA ARG A 22 -9.13 -3.72 -4.37
C ARG A 22 -7.92 -3.30 -5.17
N LEU A 23 -7.25 -4.27 -5.77
CA LEU A 23 -6.23 -4.02 -6.77
C LEU A 23 -6.92 -3.46 -8.02
N ASN A 24 -6.67 -2.18 -8.29
CA ASN A 24 -7.25 -1.46 -9.42
C ASN A 24 -6.39 -1.64 -10.69
N ALA A 25 -5.08 -1.57 -10.55
CA ALA A 25 -4.16 -1.74 -11.68
C ALA A 25 -2.81 -2.30 -11.23
N SER A 26 -2.18 -3.10 -12.09
CA SER A 26 -0.79 -3.51 -11.94
C SER A 26 -0.05 -3.13 -13.22
N GLN A 27 1.02 -2.34 -13.07
CA GLN A 27 1.82 -1.85 -14.17
C GLN A 27 3.27 -2.26 -13.98
N THR A 28 3.80 -3.06 -14.90
CA THR A 28 5.22 -3.40 -14.92
C THR A 28 5.93 -2.61 -16.01
N SER A 29 6.87 -1.76 -15.61
CA SER A 29 7.71 -1.04 -16.56
C SER A 29 8.80 -1.96 -17.11
N GLY A 30 8.68 -2.33 -18.39
CA GLY A 30 9.67 -3.19 -19.07
C GLY A 30 11.08 -2.58 -19.16
N LYS A 31 11.20 -1.24 -19.11
CA LYS A 31 12.50 -0.54 -19.13
C LYS A 31 13.22 -0.58 -17.78
N SER A 32 12.48 -0.48 -16.68
CA SER A 32 13.05 -0.36 -15.32
C SER A 32 12.89 -1.61 -14.47
N LYS A 33 12.16 -2.63 -14.96
CA LYS A 33 11.75 -3.85 -14.22
C LYS A 33 11.07 -3.54 -12.89
N VAL A 34 10.38 -2.41 -12.82
CA VAL A 34 9.61 -2.00 -11.64
C VAL A 34 8.15 -2.35 -11.86
N THR A 35 7.58 -3.15 -10.98
CA THR A 35 6.14 -3.40 -10.90
C THR A 35 5.54 -2.43 -9.89
N THR A 36 4.48 -1.74 -10.30
CA THR A 36 3.67 -0.88 -9.44
C THR A 36 2.25 -1.43 -9.42
N ASN A 37 1.80 -1.87 -8.25
CA ASN A 37 0.41 -2.19 -7.98
C ASN A 37 -0.29 -0.97 -7.39
N HIS A 38 -1.52 -0.74 -7.81
CA HIS A 38 -2.38 0.35 -7.40
C HIS A 38 -3.58 -0.23 -6.66
N TYR A 39 -3.71 0.07 -5.37
CA TYR A 39 -4.83 -0.34 -4.54
C TYR A 39 -5.73 0.85 -4.24
N PHE A 40 -7.03 0.60 -4.26
CA PHE A 40 -8.05 1.62 -4.07
C PHE A 40 -9.14 1.15 -3.11
N PHE A 41 -9.58 2.06 -2.24
CA PHE A 41 -10.75 1.92 -1.40
C PHE A 41 -11.44 3.27 -1.31
N GLU A 42 -12.66 3.36 -1.87
CA GLU A 42 -13.51 4.55 -1.90
C GLU A 42 -12.84 5.83 -2.43
N THR A 43 -12.05 6.52 -1.61
CA THR A 43 -11.32 7.74 -1.96
C THR A 43 -9.82 7.63 -1.68
N PHE A 44 -9.40 6.61 -0.94
CA PHE A 44 -8.02 6.40 -0.55
C PHE A 44 -7.30 5.47 -1.54
N ASN A 45 -6.11 5.90 -1.95
CA ASN A 45 -5.24 5.14 -2.84
C ASN A 45 -3.89 4.88 -2.17
N PHE A 46 -3.38 3.67 -2.34
CA PHE A 46 -1.98 3.39 -2.06
C PHE A 46 -1.36 2.54 -3.16
N PHE A 47 -0.06 2.71 -3.35
CA PHE A 47 0.74 1.97 -4.29
C PHE A 47 1.70 1.05 -3.57
N GLU A 48 1.96 -0.05 -4.22
CA GLU A 48 3.01 -0.98 -3.86
C GLU A 48 3.97 -1.07 -5.04
N LYS A 49 5.25 -0.86 -4.78
CA LYS A 49 6.29 -0.86 -5.81
C LYS A 49 7.40 -1.81 -5.46
N TRP A 50 7.72 -2.72 -6.35
CA TRP A 50 8.92 -3.56 -6.22
C TRP A 50 9.69 -3.62 -7.52
N LYS A 51 10.97 -3.97 -7.43
CA LYS A 51 11.87 -4.09 -8.58
C LYS A 51 12.35 -5.52 -8.69
N ASP A 52 12.55 -5.99 -9.92
CA ASP A 52 13.18 -7.30 -10.20
C ASP A 52 12.44 -8.48 -9.55
N ASN A 53 11.11 -8.38 -9.46
CA ASN A 53 10.23 -9.37 -8.81
C ASN A 53 10.53 -9.64 -7.32
N ASP A 54 11.30 -8.76 -6.66
CA ASP A 54 11.63 -8.87 -5.25
C ASP A 54 10.56 -8.20 -4.37
N THR A 55 9.53 -8.98 -4.03
CA THR A 55 8.43 -8.55 -3.14
C THR A 55 8.88 -8.32 -1.70
N ALA A 56 10.03 -8.85 -1.29
CA ALA A 56 10.58 -8.59 0.05
C ALA A 56 11.09 -7.14 0.20
N ARG A 57 11.45 -6.49 -0.93
CA ARG A 57 11.83 -5.08 -1.00
C ARG A 57 10.71 -4.18 -1.51
N ALA A 58 9.46 -4.64 -1.45
CA ALA A 58 8.30 -3.84 -1.82
C ALA A 58 8.23 -2.56 -0.98
N LYS A 59 8.11 -1.43 -1.67
CA LYS A 59 7.91 -0.10 -1.10
C LYS A 59 6.44 0.26 -1.21
N PHE A 60 5.84 0.59 -0.09
CA PHE A 60 4.47 1.07 -0.03
C PHE A 60 4.46 2.60 0.02
N LEU A 61 3.55 3.20 -0.74
CA LEU A 61 3.40 4.64 -0.88
C LEU A 61 1.91 4.95 -0.83
N CYS A 62 1.47 5.84 0.05
CA CYS A 62 0.09 6.33 0.05
C CYS A 62 0.09 7.85 -0.17
N PHE A 63 -1.10 8.42 -0.26
CA PHE A 63 -1.29 9.86 -0.19
C PHE A 63 -1.98 10.22 1.12
N ASP A 64 -1.57 11.35 1.70
CA ASP A 64 -2.31 11.96 2.79
C ASP A 64 -3.57 12.66 2.27
N THR A 65 -4.30 13.30 3.18
CA THR A 65 -5.51 14.08 2.92
C THR A 65 -5.30 15.27 1.98
N TYR A 66 -4.06 15.75 1.87
CA TYR A 66 -3.67 16.90 1.06
C TYR A 66 -3.11 16.48 -0.31
N GLY A 67 -3.06 15.18 -0.59
CA GLY A 67 -2.48 14.62 -1.81
C GLY A 67 -0.96 14.56 -1.80
N GLU A 68 -0.30 14.79 -0.65
CA GLU A 68 1.14 14.62 -0.51
C GLU A 68 1.50 13.13 -0.42
N LYS A 69 2.59 12.77 -1.07
CA LYS A 69 3.05 11.39 -1.16
C LYS A 69 3.77 11.00 0.13
N VAL A 70 3.19 10.05 0.87
CA VAL A 70 3.75 9.51 2.11
C VAL A 70 4.37 8.14 1.85
N SER A 71 5.61 7.94 2.32
CA SER A 71 6.27 6.63 2.27
C SER A 71 5.89 5.82 3.49
N VAL A 72 5.21 4.68 3.26
CA VAL A 72 4.79 3.76 4.30
C VAL A 72 5.98 2.89 4.70
N LYS A 73 6.51 3.11 5.91
CA LYS A 73 7.60 2.31 6.49
C LYS A 73 7.06 1.24 7.43
N THR A 74 5.90 1.47 8.01
CA THR A 74 5.21 0.56 8.92
C THR A 74 3.73 0.45 8.56
N LEU A 75 3.05 -0.61 9.02
CA LEU A 75 1.61 -0.73 8.84
C LEU A 75 0.85 0.44 9.51
N LEU A 76 1.39 0.96 10.62
CA LEU A 76 0.79 2.08 11.34
C LEU A 76 0.73 3.33 10.46
N ASP A 77 1.78 3.62 9.68
CA ASP A 77 1.81 4.79 8.78
C ASP A 77 0.65 4.75 7.77
N LEU A 78 0.37 3.56 7.22
CA LEU A 78 -0.73 3.35 6.28
C LEU A 78 -2.09 3.49 6.97
N GLN A 79 -2.23 2.92 8.17
CA GLN A 79 -3.46 2.99 8.95
C GLN A 79 -3.80 4.42 9.34
N THR A 80 -2.82 5.16 9.87
CA THR A 80 -3.00 6.58 10.23
C THR A 80 -3.41 7.39 9.01
N ALA A 81 -2.67 7.28 7.90
CA ALA A 81 -3.01 8.01 6.67
C ALA A 81 -4.42 7.68 6.16
N PHE A 82 -4.84 6.41 6.26
CA PHE A 82 -6.18 5.98 5.87
C PHE A 82 -7.27 6.55 6.77
N PHE A 83 -7.12 6.44 8.10
CA PHE A 83 -8.11 6.95 9.04
C PHE A 83 -8.17 8.48 9.03
N ASP A 84 -7.06 9.17 8.82
CA ASP A 84 -7.03 10.63 8.64
C ASP A 84 -7.82 11.03 7.39
N ASN A 85 -7.63 10.33 6.27
CA ASN A 85 -8.41 10.55 5.04
C ASN A 85 -9.91 10.33 5.22
N ILE A 86 -10.30 9.25 5.89
CA ILE A 86 -11.72 8.98 6.16
C ILE A 86 -12.31 10.00 7.14
N SER A 87 -11.53 10.44 8.13
CA SER A 87 -12.00 11.42 9.12
C SER A 87 -12.39 12.76 8.50
N GLN A 88 -11.72 13.16 7.41
CA GLN A 88 -12.02 14.40 6.68
C GLN A 88 -13.19 14.25 5.69
N LEU A 89 -13.68 13.03 5.43
CA LEU A 89 -14.88 12.81 4.60
C LEU A 89 -16.18 12.93 5.39
N LYS A 90 -16.11 13.09 6.72
CA LYS A 90 -17.26 13.39 7.60
C LYS A 90 -17.55 14.88 7.66
#